data_AF-A0A6F9A8V2-F1
#
_entry.id   AF-A0A6F9A8V2-F1
#
_cell.length_a   1.000
_cell.length_b   1.000
_cell.length_c   1.000
_cell.angle_alpha   90.00
_cell.angle_beta   90.00
_cell.angle_gamma   90.00
#
_symmetry.space_group_name_H-M   'P 1'
#
loop_
_entity.id
_entity.type
_entity.pdbx_description
1 polymer ?
#
loop_
_entity_poly.entity_id
_entity_poly.type
_entity_poly.pdbx_seq_one_letter_code
_entity_poly.pdbx_strand_id
1 'polypeptide(L)'
;MEACVEEELPPTTELEEGLRNGVYLGKLAKFFAPKMVSEKKIYDRDQARYKHTGLHFRHTDNTVQWLRAMESVGLPKIFYPETTDVYDRKNMPKVVYCIHALSLYLFKLGIAPQIQDLLGKVAFTEEEISNMRSELEKYGIQMPTFSKIGGILANELSVDEAALHAAVFAINEAVDKGEASVTMGALKNPNAMLRNTGEELAQDYQVAVRQVNQAISAQDEAALLAGLRVPALGMLGVQEANSHWYLEHLTSYCQVKARDAGGAVMLQREEIQRVVSSSNDFAEAEKRKLEAIALINAAIRHGVAAETVEVLMNPEAQLPIVYQTAANLYQTELFSLQIQGAKAGLGHEELCVAVEMLSAVAVLNEVLDTKDPQAVTEQLTDSPLGFSNMDQDNLHR
;
A
#
# COMPACT_ATOMS: atom_id res chain seq x y z
N MET A 1 25.87 -3.68 9.46
CA MET A 1 26.31 -5.09 9.38
C MET A 1 25.36 -6.00 10.12
N GLU A 2 25.01 -5.68 11.38
CA GLU A 2 24.03 -6.44 12.18
C GLU A 2 22.72 -6.71 11.43
N ALA A 3 22.12 -5.68 10.82
CA ALA A 3 20.90 -5.81 10.02
C ALA A 3 21.01 -6.75 8.79
N CYS A 4 22.23 -7.05 8.32
CA CYS A 4 22.44 -7.95 7.18
C CYS A 4 22.89 -9.35 7.60
N VAL A 5 23.49 -9.49 8.79
CA VAL A 5 24.01 -10.77 9.31
C VAL A 5 23.06 -11.40 10.33
N GLU A 6 22.07 -10.63 10.83
CA GLU A 6 21.08 -11.06 11.82
C GLU A 6 21.72 -11.56 13.14
N GLU A 7 22.85 -10.95 13.50
CA GLU A 7 23.63 -11.25 14.70
C GLU A 7 24.15 -9.95 15.31
N GLU A 8 24.20 -9.91 16.64
CA GLU A 8 24.77 -8.79 17.39
C GLU A 8 26.30 -8.75 17.20
N LEU A 9 26.83 -7.57 16.87
CA LEU A 9 28.26 -7.36 16.72
C LEU A 9 28.88 -6.85 18.03
N PRO A 10 30.22 -6.95 18.18
CA PRO A 10 30.89 -6.37 19.34
C PRO A 10 30.62 -4.85 19.46
N PRO A 11 30.74 -4.28 20.67
CA PRO A 11 30.59 -2.85 20.89
C PRO A 11 31.47 -2.02 19.95
N THR A 12 31.05 -0.81 19.60
CA THR A 12 31.75 0.06 18.63
C THR A 12 33.24 0.27 18.95
N THR A 13 33.61 0.30 20.23
CA THR A 13 35.00 0.42 20.71
C THR A 13 35.86 -0.81 20.45
N GLU A 14 35.25 -1.99 20.38
CA GLU A 14 35.91 -3.28 20.16
C GLU A 14 35.67 -3.84 18.75
N LEU A 15 34.83 -3.16 17.95
CA LEU A 15 34.42 -3.60 16.62
C LEU A 15 35.62 -3.85 15.71
N GLU A 16 36.61 -2.95 15.72
CA GLU A 16 37.84 -3.12 14.95
C GLU A 16 38.57 -4.42 15.26
N GLU A 17 38.68 -4.76 16.55
CA GLU A 17 39.32 -5.98 17.01
C GLU A 17 38.47 -7.22 16.62
N GLY A 18 37.15 -7.12 16.78
CA GLY A 18 36.20 -8.17 16.39
C GLY A 18 36.18 -8.49 14.89
N LEU A 19 36.57 -7.55 14.02
CA LEU A 19 36.65 -7.77 12.57
C LEU A 19 37.93 -8.52 12.15
N ARG A 20 38.98 -8.57 12.98
CA ARG A 20 40.30 -9.09 12.60
C ARG A 20 40.31 -10.57 12.22
N ASN A 21 39.42 -11.36 12.83
CA ASN A 21 39.27 -12.78 12.53
C ASN A 21 38.51 -13.05 11.20
N GLY A 22 38.00 -11.98 10.56
CA GLY A 22 37.29 -12.02 9.29
C GLY A 22 35.95 -12.76 9.33
N VAL A 23 35.50 -13.29 10.47
CA VAL A 23 34.28 -14.11 10.56
C VAL A 23 33.05 -13.28 10.17
N TYR A 24 32.89 -12.08 10.74
CA TYR A 24 31.79 -11.18 10.38
C TYR A 24 31.87 -10.72 8.91
N LEU A 25 33.08 -10.52 8.38
CA LEU A 25 33.27 -10.19 6.96
C LEU A 25 32.86 -11.36 6.05
N GLY A 26 33.19 -12.59 6.45
CA GLY A 26 32.77 -13.82 5.77
C GLY A 26 31.26 -14.05 5.82
N LYS A 27 30.61 -13.77 6.97
CA LYS A 27 29.15 -13.81 7.12
C LYS A 27 28.48 -12.74 6.24
N LEU A 28 29.02 -11.52 6.21
CA LEU A 28 28.55 -10.47 5.31
C LEU A 28 28.71 -10.88 3.84
N ALA A 29 29.84 -11.49 3.48
CA ALA A 29 30.08 -12.02 2.13
C ALA A 29 29.06 -13.10 1.73
N LYS A 30 28.65 -13.95 2.68
CA LYS A 30 27.58 -14.92 2.47
C LYS A 30 26.23 -14.26 2.18
N PHE A 31 25.91 -13.16 2.88
CA PHE A 31 24.67 -12.42 2.69
C PHE A 31 24.55 -11.87 1.26
N PHE A 32 25.55 -11.14 0.76
CA PHE A 32 25.43 -10.49 -0.55
C PHE A 32 25.91 -11.35 -1.74
N ALA A 33 26.68 -12.42 -1.52
CA ALA A 33 27.15 -13.34 -2.56
C ALA A 33 26.95 -14.82 -2.16
N PRO A 34 25.71 -15.28 -1.92
CA PRO A 34 25.43 -16.60 -1.35
C PRO A 34 25.83 -17.78 -2.23
N LYS A 35 25.98 -17.57 -3.54
CA LYS A 35 26.43 -18.58 -4.51
C LYS A 35 27.95 -18.77 -4.49
N MET A 36 28.71 -17.76 -4.08
CA MET A 36 30.18 -17.80 -4.03
C MET A 36 30.68 -18.28 -2.67
N VAL A 37 30.08 -17.80 -1.59
CA VAL A 37 30.53 -18.09 -0.22
C VAL A 37 29.65 -19.18 0.40
N SER A 38 30.29 -20.22 0.91
CA SER A 38 29.63 -21.30 1.65
C SER A 38 29.86 -21.10 3.14
N GLU A 39 28.81 -21.16 3.95
CA GLU A 39 28.92 -21.04 5.42
C GLU A 39 29.85 -22.08 6.02
N LYS A 40 29.93 -23.28 5.42
CA LYS A 40 30.81 -24.36 5.88
C LYS A 40 32.30 -24.06 5.65
N LYS A 41 32.61 -23.06 4.83
CA LYS A 41 33.98 -22.64 4.50
C LYS A 41 34.44 -21.43 5.32
N ILE A 42 33.58 -20.84 6.15
CA ILE A 42 33.97 -19.81 7.10
C ILE A 42 34.68 -20.50 8.26
N TYR A 43 35.96 -20.22 8.41
CA TYR A 43 36.78 -20.77 9.49
C TYR A 43 36.40 -20.11 10.81
N ASP A 44 36.30 -20.93 11.87
CA ASP A 44 35.94 -20.48 13.24
C ASP A 44 34.64 -19.66 13.27
N ARG A 45 33.59 -20.13 12.59
CA ARG A 45 32.31 -19.43 12.43
C ARG A 45 31.66 -18.98 13.76
N ASP A 46 31.80 -19.80 14.80
CA ASP A 46 31.31 -19.54 16.16
C ASP A 46 32.28 -18.71 17.01
N GLN A 47 33.44 -18.36 16.45
CA GLN A 47 34.52 -17.61 17.09
C GLN A 47 35.07 -18.31 18.35
N ALA A 48 34.86 -19.62 18.50
CA ALA A 48 35.25 -20.34 19.71
C ALA A 48 36.77 -20.38 19.87
N ARG A 49 37.52 -20.60 18.78
CA ARG A 49 39.00 -20.58 18.84
C ARG A 49 39.53 -19.18 19.00
N TYR A 50 38.90 -18.19 18.37
CA TYR A 50 39.29 -16.79 18.54
C TYR A 50 39.16 -16.36 20.01
N LYS A 51 38.06 -16.72 20.68
CA LYS A 51 37.85 -16.43 22.10
C LYS A 51 38.82 -17.17 23.02
N HIS A 52 39.23 -18.39 22.68
CA HIS A 52 40.10 -19.22 23.54
C HIS A 52 41.61 -19.00 23.30
N THR A 53 42.01 -18.87 22.04
CA THR A 53 43.44 -18.89 21.61
C THR A 53 43.85 -17.64 20.84
N GLY A 54 42.92 -16.72 20.57
CA GLY A 54 43.18 -15.51 19.79
C GLY A 54 43.26 -15.77 18.29
N LEU A 55 43.97 -14.88 17.59
CA LEU A 55 44.03 -14.85 16.13
C LEU A 55 44.88 -16.01 15.58
N HIS A 56 44.26 -16.90 14.81
CA HIS A 56 44.94 -17.94 14.04
C HIS A 56 45.09 -17.54 12.56
N PHE A 57 46.23 -17.85 11.91
CA PHE A 57 46.51 -17.46 10.51
C PHE A 57 45.38 -17.84 9.54
N ARG A 58 44.75 -18.99 9.76
CA ARG A 58 43.61 -19.47 8.95
C ARG A 58 42.39 -18.53 8.95
N HIS A 59 42.27 -17.61 9.90
CA HIS A 59 41.25 -16.55 9.85
C HIS A 59 41.40 -15.64 8.62
N THR A 60 42.60 -15.54 8.05
CA THR A 60 42.82 -14.78 6.80
C THR A 60 41.97 -15.32 5.64
N ASP A 61 41.65 -16.62 5.62
CA ASP A 61 40.77 -17.23 4.62
C ASP A 61 39.38 -16.58 4.61
N ASN A 62 38.87 -16.14 5.77
CA ASN A 62 37.57 -15.48 5.87
C ASN A 62 37.60 -14.11 5.19
N THR A 63 38.65 -13.32 5.44
CA THR A 63 38.87 -12.02 4.79
C THR A 63 39.05 -12.17 3.28
N VAL A 64 39.83 -13.16 2.83
CA VAL A 64 40.02 -13.44 1.39
C VAL A 64 38.70 -13.83 0.72
N GLN A 65 37.84 -14.61 1.39
CA GLN A 65 36.50 -14.92 0.87
C GLN A 65 35.64 -13.67 0.72
N TRP A 66 35.70 -12.75 1.67
CA TRP A 66 35.00 -11.46 1.57
C TRP A 66 35.50 -10.60 0.41
N LEU A 67 36.83 -10.47 0.24
CA LEU A 67 37.41 -9.74 -0.90
C LEU A 67 36.97 -10.33 -2.25
N ARG A 68 36.97 -11.66 -2.39
CA ARG A 68 36.49 -12.34 -3.61
C ARG A 68 35.00 -12.13 -3.84
N ALA A 69 34.20 -12.15 -2.77
CA ALA A 69 32.78 -11.85 -2.87
C ALA A 69 32.54 -10.43 -3.37
N MET A 70 33.29 -9.43 -2.86
CA MET A 70 33.20 -8.05 -3.35
C MET A 70 33.57 -7.93 -4.83
N GLU A 71 34.59 -8.67 -5.28
CA GLU A 71 34.98 -8.72 -6.70
C GLU A 71 33.86 -9.31 -7.56
N SER A 72 33.18 -10.34 -7.07
CA SER A 72 32.08 -10.98 -7.79
C SER A 72 30.85 -10.10 -7.96
N VAL A 73 30.60 -9.18 -7.02
CA VAL A 73 29.49 -8.21 -7.14
C VAL A 73 29.90 -6.95 -7.90
N GLY A 74 31.18 -6.78 -8.25
CA GLY A 74 31.66 -5.69 -9.08
C GLY A 74 32.05 -4.42 -8.32
N LEU A 75 32.31 -4.49 -7.01
CA LEU A 75 32.78 -3.32 -6.26
C LEU A 75 34.17 -2.89 -6.80
N PRO A 76 34.45 -1.60 -7.04
CA PRO A 76 35.74 -1.16 -7.56
C PRO A 76 36.92 -1.44 -6.62
N LYS A 77 38.05 -1.94 -7.15
CA LYS A 77 39.24 -2.33 -6.38
C LYS A 77 39.88 -1.21 -5.56
N ILE A 78 39.62 0.05 -5.92
CA ILE A 78 40.07 1.23 -5.17
C ILE A 78 39.58 1.25 -3.71
N PHE A 79 38.45 0.58 -3.43
CA PHE A 79 37.90 0.50 -2.08
C PHE A 79 38.48 -0.66 -1.26
N TYR A 80 39.27 -1.55 -1.86
CA TYR A 80 39.57 -2.84 -1.24
C TYR A 80 40.71 -2.68 -0.22
N PRO A 81 40.54 -3.16 1.02
CA PRO A 81 41.64 -3.30 1.95
C PRO A 81 42.48 -4.52 1.58
N GLU A 82 43.69 -4.57 2.09
CA GLU A 82 44.53 -5.76 2.05
C GLU A 82 44.16 -6.71 3.19
N THR A 83 44.51 -7.99 3.06
CA THR A 83 44.27 -8.96 4.14
C THR A 83 45.02 -8.59 5.43
N THR A 84 46.19 -7.96 5.31
CA THR A 84 46.95 -7.46 6.47
C THR A 84 46.34 -6.23 7.11
N ASP A 85 45.55 -5.43 6.37
CA ASP A 85 44.84 -4.28 6.95
C ASP A 85 43.82 -4.74 8.00
N VAL A 86 43.21 -5.91 7.77
CA VAL A 86 42.27 -6.58 8.67
C VAL A 86 43.02 -7.40 9.73
N TYR A 87 43.83 -8.39 9.32
CA TYR A 87 44.41 -9.38 10.23
C TYR A 87 45.44 -8.77 11.22
N ASP A 88 46.36 -7.95 10.70
CA ASP A 88 47.41 -7.31 11.51
C ASP A 88 46.97 -5.95 12.08
N ARG A 89 45.72 -5.53 11.83
CA ARG A 89 45.20 -4.20 12.19
C ARG A 89 46.07 -3.05 11.65
N LYS A 90 46.67 -3.22 10.46
CA LYS A 90 47.54 -2.18 9.86
C LYS A 90 46.77 -0.94 9.41
N ASN A 91 45.55 -1.10 8.92
CA ASN A 91 44.74 0.00 8.41
C ASN A 91 43.24 -0.30 8.52
N MET A 92 42.75 -0.44 9.75
CA MET A 92 41.34 -0.66 10.00
C MET A 92 40.42 0.47 9.46
N PRO A 93 40.83 1.76 9.46
CA PRO A 93 40.06 2.82 8.81
C PRO A 93 39.75 2.55 7.33
N LYS A 94 40.67 1.92 6.59
CA LYS A 94 40.43 1.50 5.20
C LYS A 94 39.42 0.34 5.10
N VAL A 95 39.40 -0.56 6.08
CA VAL A 95 38.40 -1.65 6.17
C VAL A 95 37.02 -1.06 6.42
N VAL A 96 36.89 -0.13 7.38
CA VAL A 96 35.64 0.58 7.65
C VAL A 96 35.18 1.37 6.42
N TYR A 97 36.09 2.10 5.78
CA TYR A 97 35.81 2.80 4.53
C TYR A 97 35.28 1.87 3.42
N CYS A 98 35.88 0.70 3.27
CA CYS A 98 35.42 -0.34 2.35
C CYS A 98 34.00 -0.81 2.67
N ILE A 99 33.68 -1.05 3.96
CA ILE A 99 32.35 -1.45 4.40
C ILE A 99 31.30 -0.37 4.08
N HIS A 100 31.64 0.91 4.27
CA HIS A 100 30.75 2.03 3.89
C HIS A 100 30.52 2.08 2.37
N ALA A 101 31.58 1.95 1.57
CA ALA A 101 31.47 1.90 0.11
C ALA A 101 30.63 0.70 -0.36
N LEU A 102 30.88 -0.48 0.22
CA LEU A 102 30.11 -1.69 -0.06
C LEU A 102 28.64 -1.52 0.33
N SER A 103 28.33 -0.93 1.48
CA SER A 103 26.94 -0.69 1.88
C SER A 103 26.20 0.21 0.90
N LEU A 104 26.80 1.33 0.48
CA LEU A 104 26.19 2.22 -0.51
C LEU A 104 26.02 1.52 -1.87
N TYR A 105 27.01 0.73 -2.27
CA TYR A 105 26.96 -0.05 -3.51
C TYR A 105 25.86 -1.11 -3.50
N LEU A 106 25.78 -1.91 -2.43
CA LEU A 106 24.75 -2.93 -2.26
C LEU A 106 23.35 -2.34 -2.14
N PHE A 107 23.21 -1.17 -1.51
CA PHE A 107 21.95 -0.43 -1.47
C PHE A 107 21.50 0.00 -2.87
N LYS A 108 22.41 0.56 -3.67
CA LYS A 108 22.12 0.91 -5.07
C LYS A 108 21.77 -0.31 -5.93
N LEU A 109 22.30 -1.49 -5.60
CA LEU A 109 21.94 -2.75 -6.26
C LEU A 109 20.66 -3.40 -5.69
N GLY A 110 20.03 -2.82 -4.67
CA GLY A 110 18.84 -3.37 -4.02
C GLY A 110 19.09 -4.63 -3.19
N ILE A 111 20.35 -4.91 -2.81
CA ILE A 111 20.74 -6.12 -2.06
C ILE A 111 20.71 -5.89 -0.54
N ALA A 112 21.05 -4.68 -0.08
CA ALA A 112 21.19 -4.34 1.32
C ALA A 112 20.43 -3.06 1.68
N PRO A 113 19.99 -2.88 2.94
CA PRO A 113 19.41 -1.62 3.40
C PRO A 113 20.43 -0.47 3.38
N GLN A 114 19.93 0.77 3.35
CA GLN A 114 20.76 1.96 3.43
C GLN A 114 21.40 2.09 4.82
N ILE A 115 22.71 2.36 4.85
CA ILE A 115 23.40 2.71 6.11
C ILE A 115 22.89 4.04 6.65
N GLN A 116 22.67 4.10 7.96
CA GLN A 116 22.18 5.30 8.64
C GLN A 116 23.32 6.31 8.86
N ASP A 117 23.00 7.59 8.74
CA ASP A 117 23.89 8.67 9.20
C ASP A 117 23.65 8.95 10.69
N LEU A 118 24.66 8.65 11.49
CA LEU A 118 24.65 8.80 12.95
C LEU A 118 25.51 9.97 13.43
N LEU A 119 26.05 10.80 12.53
CA LEU A 119 26.85 11.96 12.90
C LEU A 119 26.01 12.91 13.78
N GLY A 120 26.49 13.17 15.00
CA GLY A 120 25.80 14.02 15.98
C GLY A 120 24.58 13.39 16.67
N LYS A 121 24.26 12.12 16.39
CA LYS A 121 23.17 11.37 17.05
C LYS A 121 23.65 10.38 18.11
N VAL A 122 24.93 10.02 18.07
CA VAL A 122 25.59 9.14 19.03
C VAL A 122 26.69 9.92 19.72
N ALA A 123 26.78 9.78 21.04
CA ALA A 123 27.84 10.37 21.85
C ALA A 123 28.82 9.28 22.28
N PHE A 124 30.10 9.62 22.27
CA PHE A 124 31.19 8.82 22.83
C PHE A 124 31.78 9.57 24.01
N THR A 125 32.40 8.86 24.94
CA THR A 125 33.15 9.45 26.05
C THR A 125 34.39 10.18 25.54
N GLU A 126 34.87 11.18 26.29
CA GLU A 126 36.10 11.89 25.94
C GLU A 126 37.32 10.96 25.92
N GLU A 127 37.32 9.94 26.78
CA GLU A 127 38.36 8.91 26.84
C GLU A 127 38.40 8.07 25.54
N GLU A 128 37.24 7.62 25.05
CA GLU A 128 37.15 6.87 23.78
C GLU A 128 37.63 7.71 22.59
N ILE A 129 37.25 8.99 22.52
CA ILE A 129 37.65 9.91 21.45
C ILE A 129 39.16 10.17 21.51
N SER A 130 39.71 10.38 22.71
CA SER A 130 41.14 10.60 22.94
C SER A 130 41.98 9.38 22.57
N ASN A 131 41.56 8.18 23.00
CA ASN A 131 42.21 6.92 22.68
C ASN A 131 42.24 6.67 21.16
N MET A 132 41.10 6.85 20.49
CA MET A 132 41.00 6.68 19.03
C MET A 132 41.90 7.68 18.28
N ARG A 133 41.94 8.96 18.71
CA ARG A 133 42.83 9.97 18.11
C ARG A 133 44.31 9.57 18.26
N SER A 134 44.70 9.11 19.45
CA SER A 134 46.08 8.68 19.72
C SER A 134 46.47 7.45 18.87
N GLU A 135 45.58 6.48 18.70
CA GLU A 135 45.81 5.33 17.83
C GLU A 135 46.00 5.76 16.36
N LEU A 136 45.15 6.66 15.85
CA LEU A 136 45.28 7.16 14.47
C LEU A 136 46.61 7.90 14.24
N GLU A 137 47.05 8.71 15.20
CA GLU A 137 48.32 9.43 15.15
C GLU A 137 49.53 8.49 15.21
N LYS A 138 49.47 7.44 16.04
CA LYS A 138 50.55 6.44 16.21
C LYS A 138 50.91 5.72 14.92
N TYR A 139 49.91 5.42 14.09
CA TYR A 139 50.09 4.70 12.83
C TYR A 139 50.20 5.64 11.61
N GLY A 140 50.11 6.97 11.81
CA GLY A 140 50.20 7.96 10.74
C GLY A 140 49.12 7.78 9.66
N ILE A 141 47.97 7.22 10.02
CA ILE A 141 46.93 6.83 9.05
C ILE A 141 46.21 8.09 8.58
N GLN A 142 46.26 8.36 7.27
CA GLN A 142 45.44 9.39 6.66
C GLN A 142 43.99 8.90 6.60
N MET A 143 43.07 9.65 7.21
CA MET A 143 41.65 9.28 7.17
C MET A 143 41.10 9.38 5.75
N PRO A 144 40.45 8.31 5.25
CA PRO A 144 39.81 8.36 3.95
C PRO A 144 38.59 9.29 3.97
N THR A 145 38.30 9.94 2.84
CA THR A 145 37.21 10.91 2.75
C THR A 145 35.88 10.19 2.48
N PHE A 146 35.11 9.93 3.53
CA PHE A 146 33.81 9.24 3.44
C PHE A 146 32.78 9.99 2.58
N SER A 147 32.82 11.32 2.56
CA SER A 147 31.91 12.16 1.75
C SER A 147 32.07 11.96 0.23
N LYS A 148 33.23 11.48 -0.23
CA LYS A 148 33.52 11.29 -1.67
C LYS A 148 33.11 9.92 -2.20
N ILE A 149 32.76 8.96 -1.33
CA ILE A 149 32.38 7.59 -1.73
C ILE A 149 31.25 7.62 -2.75
N GLY A 150 30.21 8.42 -2.49
CA GLY A 150 29.04 8.50 -3.37
C GLY A 150 29.36 9.00 -4.78
N GLY A 151 30.23 10.00 -4.91
CA GLY A 151 30.64 10.54 -6.21
C GLY A 151 31.51 9.57 -7.01
N ILE A 152 32.43 8.88 -6.35
CA ILE A 152 33.26 7.85 -6.98
C ILE A 152 32.39 6.69 -7.48
N LEU A 153 31.45 6.22 -6.65
CA LEU A 153 30.52 5.16 -7.05
C LEU A 153 29.55 5.63 -8.13
N ALA A 154 29.09 6.88 -8.13
CA ALA A 154 28.20 7.40 -9.18
C ALA A 154 28.84 7.41 -10.57
N ASN A 155 30.15 7.71 -10.65
CA ASN A 155 30.88 7.68 -11.91
C ASN A 155 31.07 6.26 -12.47
N GLU A 156 31.22 5.26 -11.60
CA GLU A 156 31.39 3.83 -11.99
C GLU A 156 30.05 3.12 -12.22
N LEU A 157 28.99 3.54 -11.52
CA LEU A 157 27.62 3.08 -11.69
C LEU A 157 26.86 3.94 -12.71
N SER A 158 27.53 4.77 -13.53
CA SER A 158 26.86 5.73 -14.41
C SER A 158 25.79 5.02 -15.22
N VAL A 159 24.55 5.14 -14.74
CA VAL A 159 23.40 4.56 -15.38
C VAL A 159 23.19 5.44 -16.60
N ASP A 160 22.97 4.84 -17.75
CA ASP A 160 22.35 5.58 -18.83
C ASP A 160 20.93 5.94 -18.35
N GLU A 161 20.79 7.10 -17.71
CA GLU A 161 19.54 7.59 -17.14
C GLU A 161 18.44 7.64 -18.20
N ALA A 162 18.80 7.86 -19.46
CA ALA A 162 17.88 7.80 -20.58
C ALA A 162 17.42 6.35 -20.86
N ALA A 163 18.33 5.37 -20.80
CA ALA A 163 17.98 3.95 -20.93
C ALA A 163 17.15 3.42 -19.75
N LEU A 164 17.42 3.88 -18.52
CA LEU A 164 16.59 3.57 -17.35
C LEU A 164 15.20 4.18 -17.49
N HIS A 165 15.10 5.45 -17.89
CA HIS A 165 13.83 6.11 -18.12
C HIS A 165 13.02 5.44 -19.23
N ALA A 166 13.67 5.03 -20.32
CA ALA A 166 13.05 4.25 -21.39
C ALA A 166 12.58 2.87 -20.92
N ALA A 167 13.34 2.20 -20.05
CA ALA A 167 12.95 0.92 -19.48
C ALA A 167 11.73 1.05 -18.56
N VAL A 168 11.69 2.09 -17.71
CA VAL A 168 10.53 2.41 -16.86
C VAL A 168 9.31 2.75 -17.70
N PHE A 169 9.48 3.57 -18.75
CA PHE A 169 8.41 3.88 -19.68
C PHE A 169 7.86 2.62 -20.36
N ALA A 170 8.73 1.74 -20.84
CA ALA A 170 8.34 0.48 -21.46
C ALA A 170 7.63 -0.47 -20.49
N ILE A 171 8.01 -0.49 -19.20
CA ILE A 171 7.29 -1.25 -18.17
C ILE A 171 5.89 -0.69 -17.98
N ASN A 172 5.76 0.63 -17.79
CA ASN A 172 4.46 1.27 -17.60
C ASN A 172 3.55 1.06 -18.82
N GLU A 173 4.08 1.24 -20.03
CA GLU A 173 3.33 0.99 -21.27
C GLU A 173 2.92 -0.49 -21.41
N ALA A 174 3.79 -1.42 -21.01
CA ALA A 174 3.48 -2.84 -21.05
C ALA A 174 2.46 -3.26 -19.98
N VAL A 175 2.42 -2.57 -18.84
CA VAL A 175 1.38 -2.72 -17.81
C VAL A 175 0.05 -2.17 -18.34
N ASP A 176 0.05 -0.97 -18.92
CA ASP A 176 -1.16 -0.32 -19.46
C ASP A 176 -1.80 -1.13 -20.60
N LYS A 177 -0.97 -1.82 -21.40
CA LYS A 177 -1.43 -2.73 -22.47
C LYS A 177 -1.95 -4.07 -21.94
N GLY A 178 -1.55 -4.47 -20.73
CA GLY A 178 -2.05 -5.67 -20.06
C GLY A 178 -1.65 -7.01 -20.68
N GLU A 179 -0.61 -7.03 -21.51
CA GLU A 179 -0.08 -8.26 -22.11
C GLU A 179 1.07 -8.82 -21.27
N ALA A 180 0.81 -9.94 -20.59
CA ALA A 180 1.74 -10.53 -19.63
C ALA A 180 3.14 -10.86 -20.18
N SER A 181 3.23 -11.31 -21.43
CA SER A 181 4.50 -11.61 -22.11
C SER A 181 5.32 -10.33 -22.34
N VAL A 182 4.65 -9.23 -22.67
CA VAL A 182 5.25 -7.92 -22.92
C VAL A 182 5.65 -7.27 -21.59
N THR A 183 4.79 -7.34 -20.57
CA THR A 183 5.10 -6.85 -19.22
C THR A 183 6.31 -7.58 -18.64
N MET A 184 6.37 -8.90 -18.77
CA MET A 184 7.54 -9.67 -18.31
C MET A 184 8.78 -9.39 -19.16
N GLY A 185 8.64 -9.18 -20.47
CA GLY A 185 9.74 -8.73 -21.33
C GLY A 185 10.29 -7.37 -20.90
N ALA A 186 9.42 -6.43 -20.55
CA ALA A 186 9.78 -5.09 -20.06
C ALA A 186 10.39 -5.14 -18.65
N LEU A 187 9.85 -5.96 -17.75
CA LEU A 187 10.41 -6.19 -16.40
C LEU A 187 11.77 -6.90 -16.44
N LYS A 188 12.02 -7.73 -17.47
CA LYS A 188 13.33 -8.35 -17.74
C LYS A 188 14.33 -7.41 -18.43
N ASN A 189 13.93 -6.17 -18.73
CA ASN A 189 14.83 -5.21 -19.35
C ASN A 189 16.05 -4.99 -18.41
N PRO A 190 17.29 -5.26 -18.87
CA PRO A 190 18.48 -5.10 -18.03
C PRO A 190 18.68 -3.65 -17.57
N ASN A 191 18.17 -2.68 -18.33
CA ASN A 191 18.22 -1.26 -17.99
C ASN A 191 17.14 -0.86 -16.96
N ALA A 192 16.12 -1.70 -16.71
CA ALA A 192 15.16 -1.47 -15.63
C ALA A 192 15.77 -1.74 -14.24
N MET A 193 16.95 -2.40 -14.20
CA MET A 193 17.68 -2.74 -12.97
C MET A 193 16.87 -3.55 -11.94
N LEU A 194 15.76 -4.15 -12.36
CA LEU A 194 14.93 -5.01 -11.52
C LEU A 194 15.63 -6.35 -11.33
N ARG A 195 15.99 -6.67 -10.09
CA ARG A 195 16.47 -8.00 -9.70
C ARG A 195 15.34 -8.77 -9.04
N ASN A 196 15.38 -10.10 -9.17
CA ASN A 196 14.39 -11.00 -8.57
C ASN A 196 12.97 -10.86 -9.15
N THR A 197 12.84 -10.62 -10.45
CA THR A 197 11.58 -10.77 -11.18
C THR A 197 11.20 -12.26 -11.17
N GLY A 198 10.41 -12.67 -10.17
CA GLY A 198 10.06 -14.07 -9.92
C GLY A 198 9.25 -14.66 -11.08
N GLU A 199 9.95 -15.26 -12.05
CA GLU A 199 9.36 -15.89 -13.24
C GLU A 199 8.40 -17.03 -12.89
N GLU A 200 8.63 -17.68 -11.75
CA GLU A 200 7.77 -18.74 -11.21
C GLU A 200 6.40 -18.19 -10.73
N LEU A 201 6.35 -16.96 -10.21
CA LEU A 201 5.11 -16.32 -9.74
C LEU A 201 4.26 -15.76 -10.89
N ALA A 202 4.87 -15.53 -12.06
CA ALA A 202 4.15 -15.02 -13.23
C ALA A 202 3.12 -16.05 -13.73
N GLN A 203 3.46 -17.34 -13.71
CA GLN A 203 2.53 -18.39 -14.13
C GLN A 203 1.36 -18.53 -13.15
N ASP A 204 1.64 -18.50 -11.84
CA ASP A 204 0.62 -18.59 -10.80
C ASP A 204 -0.34 -17.40 -10.84
N TYR A 205 0.18 -16.20 -11.08
CA TYR A 205 -0.63 -15.00 -11.30
C TYR A 205 -1.56 -15.16 -12.50
N GLN A 206 -1.05 -15.64 -13.63
CA GLN A 206 -1.85 -15.83 -14.85
C GLN A 206 -2.93 -16.90 -14.70
N VAL A 207 -2.62 -18.00 -14.01
CA VAL A 207 -3.61 -19.03 -13.70
C VAL A 207 -4.72 -18.46 -12.82
N ALA A 208 -4.36 -17.68 -11.81
CA ALA A 208 -5.33 -17.11 -10.88
C ALA A 208 -6.25 -16.08 -11.55
N VAL A 209 -5.73 -15.19 -12.42
CA VAL A 209 -6.57 -14.24 -13.18
C VAL A 209 -7.52 -15.00 -14.11
N ARG A 210 -7.04 -16.06 -14.78
CA ARG A 210 -7.86 -16.89 -15.66
C ARG A 210 -8.97 -17.61 -14.89
N GLN A 211 -8.67 -18.13 -13.70
CA GLN A 211 -9.65 -18.79 -12.85
C GLN A 211 -10.79 -17.85 -12.45
N VAL A 212 -10.48 -16.60 -12.07
CA VAL A 212 -11.49 -15.59 -11.75
C VAL A 212 -12.39 -15.29 -12.96
N ASN A 213 -11.80 -15.08 -14.15
CA ASN A 213 -12.55 -14.84 -15.37
C ASN A 213 -13.45 -16.02 -15.79
N GLN A 214 -12.97 -17.25 -15.60
CA GLN A 214 -13.76 -18.45 -15.84
C GLN A 214 -14.93 -18.56 -14.87
N ALA A 215 -14.72 -18.24 -13.60
CA ALA A 215 -15.78 -18.24 -12.59
C ALA A 215 -16.87 -17.20 -12.88
N ILE A 216 -16.48 -15.98 -13.28
CA ILE A 216 -17.43 -14.94 -13.74
C ILE A 216 -18.23 -15.46 -14.94
N SER A 217 -17.56 -16.04 -15.94
CA SER A 217 -18.22 -16.57 -17.15
C SER A 217 -19.16 -17.74 -16.84
N ALA A 218 -18.80 -18.58 -15.87
CA ALA A 218 -19.60 -19.71 -15.43
C ALA A 218 -20.73 -19.32 -14.45
N GLN A 219 -20.78 -18.05 -14.03
CA GLN A 219 -21.66 -17.58 -12.96
C GLN A 219 -21.51 -18.38 -11.66
N ASP A 220 -20.26 -18.79 -11.36
CA ASP A 220 -19.92 -19.60 -10.19
C ASP A 220 -19.34 -18.71 -9.08
N GLU A 221 -20.19 -18.40 -8.10
CA GLU A 221 -19.84 -17.56 -6.96
C GLU A 221 -18.77 -18.18 -6.06
N ALA A 222 -18.83 -19.50 -5.83
CA ALA A 222 -17.89 -20.20 -4.96
C ALA A 222 -16.50 -20.26 -5.61
N ALA A 223 -16.43 -20.56 -6.91
CA ALA A 223 -15.19 -20.55 -7.67
C ALA A 223 -14.61 -19.13 -7.80
N LEU A 224 -15.47 -18.11 -7.93
CA LEU A 224 -15.05 -16.71 -7.97
C LEU A 224 -14.36 -16.32 -6.67
N LEU A 225 -15.00 -16.58 -5.53
CA LEU A 225 -14.45 -16.27 -4.22
C LEU A 225 -13.13 -17.01 -3.97
N ALA A 226 -13.05 -18.30 -4.34
CA ALA A 226 -11.83 -19.08 -4.25
C ALA A 226 -10.71 -18.46 -5.11
N GLY A 227 -11.01 -18.05 -6.35
CA GLY A 227 -10.07 -17.39 -7.25
C GLY A 227 -9.57 -16.05 -6.72
N LEU A 228 -10.46 -15.20 -6.20
CA LEU A 228 -10.12 -13.90 -5.61
C LEU A 228 -9.20 -14.02 -4.39
N ARG A 229 -9.29 -15.12 -3.64
CA ARG A 229 -8.47 -15.40 -2.45
C ARG A 229 -7.10 -16.01 -2.76
N VAL A 230 -6.79 -16.29 -4.02
CA VAL A 230 -5.47 -16.84 -4.40
C VAL A 230 -4.38 -15.81 -4.07
N PRO A 231 -3.35 -16.17 -3.26
CA PRO A 231 -2.30 -15.22 -2.85
C PRO A 231 -1.56 -14.57 -4.01
N ALA A 232 -1.43 -15.28 -5.13
CA ALA A 232 -0.78 -14.77 -6.33
C ALA A 232 -1.46 -13.50 -6.88
N LEU A 233 -2.78 -13.34 -6.73
CA LEU A 233 -3.49 -12.12 -7.14
C LEU A 233 -3.30 -10.96 -6.18
N GLY A 234 -2.89 -11.21 -4.93
CA GLY A 234 -2.70 -10.19 -3.90
C GLY A 234 -3.92 -9.28 -3.71
N MET A 235 -5.14 -9.80 -3.89
CA MET A 235 -6.37 -9.02 -3.78
C MET A 235 -6.55 -8.50 -2.36
N LEU A 236 -6.97 -7.24 -2.25
CA LEU A 236 -7.21 -6.58 -0.98
C LEU A 236 -8.72 -6.46 -0.73
N GLY A 237 -9.12 -6.65 0.53
CA GLY A 237 -10.49 -6.40 0.99
C GLY A 237 -11.52 -7.42 0.51
N VAL A 238 -11.14 -8.63 0.08
CA VAL A 238 -12.10 -9.67 -0.31
C VAL A 238 -12.86 -10.18 0.91
N GLN A 239 -14.18 -9.95 0.94
CA GLN A 239 -15.09 -10.34 2.01
C GLN A 239 -16.06 -11.42 1.52
N GLU A 240 -16.22 -12.49 2.28
CA GLU A 240 -17.10 -13.60 1.93
C GLU A 240 -18.57 -13.21 1.90
N ALA A 241 -19.00 -12.34 2.81
CA ALA A 241 -20.38 -11.85 2.83
C ALA A 241 -20.78 -11.08 1.55
N ASN A 242 -19.80 -10.58 0.79
CA ASN A 242 -20.01 -9.75 -0.39
C ASN A 242 -19.80 -10.54 -1.70
N SER A 243 -19.67 -11.88 -1.65
CA SER A 243 -19.38 -12.72 -2.82
C SER A 243 -20.40 -12.57 -3.95
N HIS A 244 -21.69 -12.48 -3.60
CA HIS A 244 -22.77 -12.25 -4.57
C HIS A 244 -22.66 -10.89 -5.26
N TRP A 245 -22.36 -9.81 -4.51
CA TRP A 245 -22.11 -8.48 -5.08
C TRP A 245 -20.91 -8.48 -6.03
N TYR A 246 -19.84 -9.19 -5.69
CA TYR A 246 -18.69 -9.32 -6.59
C TYR A 246 -19.09 -9.97 -7.91
N LEU A 247 -19.82 -11.08 -7.86
CA LEU A 247 -20.24 -11.78 -9.08
C LEU A 247 -21.15 -10.89 -9.95
N GLU A 248 -22.13 -10.23 -9.34
CA GLU A 248 -23.06 -9.35 -10.04
C GLU A 248 -22.33 -8.17 -10.71
N HIS A 249 -21.53 -7.43 -9.94
CA HIS A 249 -20.84 -6.25 -10.44
C HIS A 249 -19.75 -6.60 -11.46
N LEU A 250 -18.99 -7.68 -11.26
CA LEU A 250 -17.99 -8.14 -12.24
C LEU A 250 -18.66 -8.61 -13.54
N THR A 251 -19.81 -9.28 -13.44
CA THR A 251 -20.58 -9.68 -14.62
C THR A 251 -21.08 -8.47 -15.40
N SER A 252 -21.66 -7.48 -14.70
CA SER A 252 -22.10 -6.22 -15.30
C SER A 252 -20.94 -5.47 -15.98
N TYR A 253 -19.80 -5.37 -15.29
CA TYR A 253 -18.59 -4.76 -15.83
C TYR A 253 -18.08 -5.45 -17.10
N CYS A 254 -18.05 -6.80 -17.11
CA CYS A 254 -17.70 -7.58 -18.30
C CYS A 254 -18.65 -7.31 -19.48
N GLN A 255 -19.96 -7.21 -19.23
CA GLN A 255 -20.95 -6.97 -20.29
C GLN A 255 -20.78 -5.58 -20.91
N VAL A 256 -20.56 -4.55 -20.10
CA VAL A 256 -20.28 -3.18 -20.60
C VAL A 256 -19.01 -3.20 -21.44
N LYS A 257 -17.93 -3.78 -20.92
CA LYS A 257 -16.64 -3.83 -21.60
C LYS A 257 -16.68 -4.63 -22.91
N ALA A 258 -17.46 -5.72 -22.96
CA ALA A 258 -17.63 -6.52 -24.16
C ALA A 258 -18.36 -5.77 -25.29
N ARG A 259 -19.28 -4.85 -24.95
CA ARG A 259 -19.95 -3.98 -25.93
C ARG A 259 -18.99 -2.99 -26.55
N ASP A 260 -18.06 -2.45 -25.77
CA ASP A 260 -17.08 -1.47 -26.24
C ASP A 260 -15.94 -2.12 -27.06
N ALA A 261 -15.54 -3.34 -26.70
CA ALA A 261 -14.42 -4.06 -27.33
C ALA A 261 -14.82 -5.01 -28.47
N GLY A 262 -16.12 -5.27 -28.68
CA GLY A 262 -16.62 -6.11 -29.78
C GLY A 262 -16.35 -7.62 -29.61
N GLY A 263 -16.16 -8.12 -28.38
CA GLY A 263 -15.86 -9.54 -28.14
C GLY A 263 -15.80 -9.93 -26.66
N ALA A 264 -15.48 -11.20 -26.38
CA ALA A 264 -15.29 -11.70 -25.02
C ALA A 264 -14.07 -11.03 -24.37
N VAL A 265 -14.27 -10.34 -23.25
CA VAL A 265 -13.21 -9.58 -22.58
C VAL A 265 -12.76 -10.29 -21.32
N MET A 266 -11.45 -10.49 -21.23
CA MET A 266 -10.79 -10.94 -20.01
C MET A 266 -10.49 -9.71 -19.14
N LEU A 267 -10.89 -9.77 -17.87
CA LEU A 267 -10.55 -8.77 -16.87
C LEU A 267 -9.13 -8.99 -16.35
N GLN A 268 -8.41 -7.88 -16.16
CA GLN A 268 -7.12 -7.85 -15.49
C GLN A 268 -7.30 -7.67 -13.98
N ARG A 269 -6.26 -7.98 -13.20
CA ARG A 269 -6.28 -7.93 -11.73
C ARG A 269 -6.67 -6.56 -11.20
N GLU A 270 -6.21 -5.47 -11.81
CA GLU A 270 -6.49 -4.10 -11.42
C GLU A 270 -7.97 -3.76 -11.63
N GLU A 271 -8.57 -4.28 -12.70
CA GLU A 271 -10.00 -4.13 -12.97
C GLU A 271 -10.83 -4.91 -11.96
N ILE A 272 -10.45 -6.15 -11.70
CA ILE A 272 -11.07 -7.00 -10.68
C ILE A 272 -10.98 -6.32 -9.30
N GLN A 273 -9.82 -5.75 -8.95
CA GLN A 273 -9.62 -5.05 -7.68
C GLN A 273 -10.51 -3.82 -7.57
N ARG A 274 -10.62 -3.01 -8.63
CA ARG A 274 -11.52 -1.83 -8.64
C ARG A 274 -12.96 -2.24 -8.41
N VAL A 275 -13.43 -3.29 -9.08
CA VAL A 275 -14.81 -3.77 -8.92
C VAL A 275 -15.03 -4.36 -7.51
N VAL A 276 -14.08 -5.14 -6.98
CA VAL A 276 -14.17 -5.67 -5.60
C VAL A 276 -14.24 -4.54 -4.58
N SER A 277 -13.35 -3.54 -4.68
CA SER A 277 -13.36 -2.38 -3.78
C SER A 277 -14.69 -1.62 -3.87
N SER A 278 -15.15 -1.29 -5.09
CA SER A 278 -16.42 -0.61 -5.30
C SER A 278 -17.62 -1.42 -4.78
N SER A 279 -17.57 -2.75 -4.87
CA SER A 279 -18.63 -3.62 -4.37
C SER A 279 -18.67 -3.64 -2.84
N ASN A 280 -17.51 -3.57 -2.18
CA ASN A 280 -17.44 -3.43 -0.73
C ASN A 280 -17.98 -2.08 -0.26
N ASP A 281 -17.57 -0.99 -0.93
CA ASP A 281 -18.04 0.35 -0.61
C ASP A 281 -19.57 0.43 -0.78
N PHE A 282 -20.08 -0.18 -1.85
CA PHE A 282 -21.52 -0.29 -2.09
C PHE A 282 -22.23 -1.11 -1.00
N ALA A 283 -21.74 -2.31 -0.67
CA ALA A 283 -22.34 -3.17 0.36
C ALA A 283 -22.36 -2.49 1.75
N GLU A 284 -21.28 -1.78 2.09
CA GLU A 284 -21.20 -1.04 3.34
C GLU A 284 -22.13 0.19 3.34
N ALA A 285 -22.25 0.92 2.23
CA ALA A 285 -23.21 2.00 2.09
C ALA A 285 -24.66 1.51 2.21
N GLU A 286 -24.98 0.38 1.58
CA GLU A 286 -26.31 -0.24 1.68
C GLU A 286 -26.63 -0.66 3.11
N LYS A 287 -25.65 -1.23 3.82
CA LYS A 287 -25.79 -1.58 5.23
C LYS A 287 -26.08 -0.35 6.10
N ARG A 288 -25.31 0.74 5.95
CA ARG A 288 -25.54 2.00 6.70
C ARG A 288 -26.92 2.59 6.39
N LYS A 289 -27.36 2.51 5.13
CA LYS A 289 -28.71 2.93 4.73
C LYS A 289 -29.79 2.15 5.47
N LEU A 290 -29.66 0.83 5.55
CA LEU A 290 -30.61 -0.02 6.29
C LEU A 290 -30.61 0.26 7.80
N GLU A 291 -29.44 0.49 8.40
CA GLU A 291 -29.32 0.89 9.80
C GLU A 291 -29.98 2.26 10.05
N ALA A 292 -29.77 3.23 9.17
CA ALA A 292 -30.41 4.54 9.24
C ALA A 292 -31.95 4.45 9.14
N ILE A 293 -32.48 3.62 8.22
CA ILE A 293 -33.93 3.36 8.10
C ILE A 293 -34.48 2.71 9.37
N ALA A 294 -33.73 1.80 9.99
CA ALA A 294 -34.14 1.17 11.24
C ALA A 294 -34.21 2.19 12.39
N LEU A 295 -33.24 3.11 12.46
CA LEU A 295 -33.23 4.22 13.41
C LEU A 295 -34.39 5.19 13.19
N ILE A 296 -34.66 5.58 11.94
CA ILE A 296 -35.82 6.41 11.56
C ILE A 296 -37.11 5.76 12.06
N ASN A 297 -37.31 4.48 11.74
CA ASN A 297 -38.50 3.77 12.17
C ASN A 297 -38.62 3.67 13.70
N ALA A 298 -37.50 3.57 14.42
CA ALA A 298 -37.48 3.58 15.88
C ALA A 298 -37.83 4.96 16.46
N ALA A 299 -37.28 6.04 15.92
CA ALA A 299 -37.57 7.41 16.35
C ALA A 299 -39.03 7.79 16.13
N ILE A 300 -39.59 7.44 14.96
CA ILE A 300 -41.01 7.66 14.66
C ILE A 300 -41.88 6.99 15.72
N ARG A 301 -41.57 5.75 16.12
CA ARG A 301 -42.29 5.02 17.18
C ARG A 301 -42.13 5.64 18.56
N HIS A 302 -41.00 6.28 18.84
CA HIS A 302 -40.75 6.96 20.10
C HIS A 302 -41.64 8.20 20.25
N GLY A 303 -42.02 8.83 19.13
CA GLY A 303 -43.01 9.92 19.13
C GLY A 303 -42.41 11.31 19.36
N VAL A 304 -41.09 11.44 19.44
CA VAL A 304 -40.40 12.72 19.69
C VAL A 304 -40.05 13.38 18.35
N ALA A 305 -40.76 14.46 18.00
CA ALA A 305 -40.60 15.12 16.70
C ALA A 305 -39.17 15.61 16.41
N ALA A 306 -38.47 16.11 17.43
CA ALA A 306 -37.08 16.56 17.31
C ALA A 306 -36.12 15.39 16.97
N GLU A 307 -36.31 14.22 17.59
CA GLU A 307 -35.48 13.04 17.30
C GLU A 307 -35.78 12.49 15.90
N THR A 308 -37.06 12.46 15.51
CA THR A 308 -37.48 11.99 14.18
C THR A 308 -36.90 12.83 13.06
N VAL A 309 -36.94 14.16 13.16
CA VAL A 309 -36.35 15.01 12.12
C VAL A 309 -34.82 14.88 12.08
N GLU A 310 -34.17 14.71 13.24
CA GLU A 310 -32.72 14.51 13.31
C GLU A 310 -32.29 13.25 12.55
N VAL A 311 -32.97 12.11 12.77
CA VAL A 311 -32.64 10.87 12.06
C VAL A 311 -33.06 10.87 10.60
N LEU A 312 -34.12 11.61 10.23
CA LEU A 312 -34.50 11.81 8.82
C LEU A 312 -33.46 12.63 8.05
N MET A 313 -32.75 13.54 8.72
CA MET A 313 -31.66 14.33 8.14
C MET A 313 -30.35 13.55 8.01
N ASN A 314 -30.27 12.29 8.48
CA ASN A 314 -29.07 11.48 8.32
C ASN A 314 -28.80 11.21 6.82
N PRO A 315 -27.65 11.67 6.26
CA PRO A 315 -27.36 11.49 4.84
C PRO A 315 -27.22 10.02 4.43
N GLU A 316 -26.90 9.13 5.36
CA GLU A 316 -26.80 7.68 5.10
C GLU A 316 -28.15 7.07 4.72
N ALA A 317 -29.27 7.68 5.13
CA ALA A 317 -30.61 7.23 4.79
C ALA A 317 -30.98 7.50 3.32
N GLN A 318 -30.21 8.34 2.60
CA GLN A 318 -30.44 8.72 1.20
C GLN A 318 -31.85 9.25 0.91
N LEU A 319 -32.46 9.91 1.91
CA LEU A 319 -33.78 10.52 1.78
C LEU A 319 -33.72 11.87 1.03
N PRO A 320 -34.85 12.34 0.47
CA PRO A 320 -34.98 13.70 -0.07
C PRO A 320 -34.68 14.78 0.97
N ILE A 321 -34.60 16.03 0.53
CA ILE A 321 -34.30 17.17 1.42
C ILE A 321 -35.34 17.24 2.56
N VAL A 322 -34.84 17.32 3.79
CA VAL A 322 -35.64 17.37 5.03
C VAL A 322 -35.47 18.73 5.69
N TYR A 323 -36.58 19.33 6.12
CA TYR A 323 -36.60 20.66 6.74
C TYR A 323 -36.80 20.56 8.26
N GLN A 324 -35.85 21.07 9.03
CA GLN A 324 -35.91 20.98 10.50
C GLN A 324 -37.15 21.66 11.10
N THR A 325 -37.67 22.71 10.46
CA THR A 325 -38.89 23.44 10.85
C THR A 325 -40.16 22.59 10.76
N ALA A 326 -40.15 21.51 9.96
CA ALA A 326 -41.28 20.63 9.73
C ALA A 326 -41.29 19.39 10.65
N ALA A 327 -40.49 19.38 11.72
CA ALA A 327 -40.33 18.23 12.63
C ALA A 327 -41.67 17.61 13.09
N ASN A 328 -42.62 18.45 13.51
CA ASN A 328 -43.94 17.98 13.98
C ASN A 328 -44.78 17.36 12.85
N LEU A 329 -44.68 17.90 11.64
CA LEU A 329 -45.39 17.40 10.46
C LEU A 329 -44.86 16.00 10.09
N TYR A 330 -43.53 15.85 9.99
CA TYR A 330 -42.91 14.55 9.73
C TYR A 330 -43.30 13.52 10.78
N GLN A 331 -43.19 13.85 12.07
CA GLN A 331 -43.53 12.92 13.14
C GLN A 331 -44.99 12.46 13.09
N THR A 332 -45.93 13.38 12.90
CA THR A 332 -47.35 13.06 12.95
C THR A 332 -47.78 12.20 11.76
N GLU A 333 -47.35 12.59 10.57
CA GLU A 333 -47.75 11.92 9.33
C GLU A 333 -47.03 10.58 9.16
N LEU A 334 -45.72 10.50 9.40
CA LEU A 334 -44.97 9.25 9.32
C LEU A 334 -45.41 8.23 10.38
N PHE A 335 -45.77 8.67 11.59
CA PHE A 335 -46.33 7.78 12.61
C PHE A 335 -47.70 7.26 12.21
N SER A 336 -48.54 8.11 11.61
CA SER A 336 -49.84 7.70 11.07
C SER A 336 -49.68 6.66 9.95
N LEU A 337 -48.72 6.86 9.05
CA LEU A 337 -48.37 5.90 8.00
C LEU A 337 -47.87 4.57 8.58
N GLN A 338 -47.02 4.61 9.63
CA GLN A 338 -46.57 3.38 10.31
C GLN A 338 -47.72 2.58 10.92
N ILE A 339 -48.71 3.24 11.52
CA ILE A 339 -49.87 2.56 12.14
C ILE A 339 -50.81 1.97 11.08
N GLN A 340 -50.99 2.66 9.96
CA GLN A 340 -51.86 2.21 8.87
C GLN A 340 -51.24 1.06 8.06
N GLY A 341 -49.90 0.96 8.04
CA GLY A 341 -49.17 -0.09 7.36
C GLY A 341 -49.32 -1.46 8.03
N ALA A 342 -49.36 -2.52 7.22
CA ALA A 342 -49.36 -3.91 7.73
C ALA A 342 -47.96 -4.40 8.20
N LYS A 343 -46.90 -3.64 7.93
CA LYS A 343 -45.50 -3.98 8.24
C LYS A 343 -45.03 -3.24 9.50
N ALA A 344 -44.02 -3.79 10.18
CA ALA A 344 -43.45 -3.24 11.42
C ALA A 344 -42.62 -1.94 11.26
N GLY A 345 -42.82 -1.21 10.16
CA GLY A 345 -42.08 0.00 9.78
C GLY A 345 -42.25 0.33 8.30
N LEU A 346 -41.79 1.51 7.92
CA LEU A 346 -41.79 2.01 6.55
C LEU A 346 -40.49 1.59 5.85
N GLY A 347 -40.61 1.11 4.61
CA GLY A 347 -39.47 0.82 3.74
C GLY A 347 -38.79 2.11 3.22
N HIS A 348 -37.60 1.97 2.64
CA HIS A 348 -36.85 3.11 2.08
C HIS A 348 -37.68 3.91 1.07
N GLU A 349 -38.31 3.24 0.09
CA GLU A 349 -39.11 3.91 -0.95
C GLU A 349 -40.32 4.63 -0.35
N GLU A 350 -41.01 4.02 0.61
CA GLU A 350 -42.15 4.63 1.31
C GLU A 350 -41.72 5.88 2.08
N LEU A 351 -40.57 5.82 2.77
CA LEU A 351 -39.99 6.98 3.45
C LEU A 351 -39.58 8.07 2.48
N CYS A 352 -38.93 7.74 1.35
CA CYS A 352 -38.56 8.73 0.35
C CYS A 352 -39.78 9.50 -0.15
N VAL A 353 -40.82 8.79 -0.59
CA VAL A 353 -42.05 9.41 -1.12
C VAL A 353 -42.75 10.23 -0.04
N ALA A 354 -42.90 9.69 1.17
CA ALA A 354 -43.55 10.41 2.25
C ALA A 354 -42.78 11.69 2.64
N VAL A 355 -41.46 11.60 2.78
CA VAL A 355 -40.61 12.76 3.12
C VAL A 355 -40.66 13.81 2.02
N GLU A 356 -40.59 13.42 0.74
CA GLU A 356 -40.72 14.35 -0.39
C GLU A 356 -42.05 15.12 -0.35
N MET A 357 -43.17 14.41 -0.17
CA MET A 357 -44.49 15.03 -0.09
C MET A 357 -44.62 15.95 1.12
N LEU A 358 -44.15 15.53 2.29
CA LEU A 358 -44.23 16.31 3.53
C LEU A 358 -43.31 17.54 3.49
N SER A 359 -42.12 17.41 2.89
CA SER A 359 -41.23 18.53 2.63
C SER A 359 -41.87 19.56 1.70
N ALA A 360 -42.57 19.13 0.65
CA ALA A 360 -43.30 20.03 -0.24
C ALA A 360 -44.41 20.79 0.51
N VAL A 361 -45.15 20.12 1.41
CA VAL A 361 -46.17 20.75 2.27
C VAL A 361 -45.53 21.76 3.23
N ALA A 362 -44.38 21.43 3.81
CA ALA A 362 -43.66 22.33 4.71
C ALA A 362 -43.26 23.64 4.01
N VAL A 363 -42.67 23.54 2.83
CA VAL A 363 -42.27 24.72 2.03
C VAL A 363 -43.49 25.52 1.63
N LEU A 364 -44.60 24.88 1.21
CA LEU A 364 -45.83 25.58 0.87
C LEU A 364 -46.39 26.37 2.06
N ASN A 365 -46.41 25.79 3.26
CA ASN A 365 -46.86 26.48 4.47
C ASN A 365 -46.00 27.70 4.79
N GLU A 366 -44.68 27.59 4.66
CA GLU A 366 -43.76 28.70 4.88
C GLU A 366 -43.99 29.83 3.86
N VAL A 367 -44.19 29.49 2.59
CA VAL A 367 -44.51 30.46 1.54
C VAL A 367 -45.87 31.12 1.78
N LEU A 368 -46.89 30.37 2.21
CA LEU A 368 -48.20 30.92 2.56
C LEU A 368 -48.12 31.92 3.73
N ASP A 369 -47.24 31.69 4.70
CA ASP A 369 -47.02 32.60 5.84
C ASP A 369 -46.41 33.94 5.42
N THR A 370 -45.66 33.99 4.31
CA THR A 370 -45.10 35.25 3.77
C THR A 370 -46.15 36.19 3.17
N LYS A 371 -47.37 35.70 2.91
CA LYS A 371 -48.47 36.41 2.23
C LYS A 371 -48.09 37.00 0.87
N ASP A 372 -47.05 36.47 0.22
CA ASP A 372 -46.69 36.84 -1.15
C ASP A 372 -47.40 35.93 -2.16
N PRO A 373 -48.44 36.44 -2.86
CA PRO A 373 -49.23 35.63 -3.79
C PRO A 373 -48.40 35.14 -5.00
N GLN A 374 -47.32 35.83 -5.35
CA GLN A 374 -46.49 35.44 -6.49
C GLN A 374 -45.60 34.24 -6.13
N ALA A 375 -44.98 34.26 -4.94
CA ALA A 375 -44.21 33.13 -4.42
C ALA A 375 -45.08 31.87 -4.21
N VAL A 376 -46.32 32.03 -3.74
CA VAL A 376 -47.28 30.91 -3.58
C VAL A 376 -47.61 30.27 -4.93
N THR A 377 -47.81 31.08 -5.97
CA THR A 377 -48.15 30.60 -7.31
C THR A 377 -47.00 29.83 -7.96
N GLU A 378 -45.77 30.32 -7.83
CA GLU A 378 -44.57 29.64 -8.33
C GLU A 378 -44.37 28.29 -7.61
N GLN A 379 -44.47 28.27 -6.28
CA GLN A 379 -44.30 27.05 -5.49
C GLN A 379 -45.38 25.98 -5.76
N LEU A 380 -46.63 26.38 -6.01
CA LEU A 380 -47.71 25.46 -6.40
C LEU A 380 -47.48 24.84 -7.78
N THR A 381 -46.87 25.59 -8.70
CA THR A 381 -46.62 25.13 -10.08
C THR A 381 -45.48 24.10 -10.12
N ASP A 382 -44.43 24.30 -9.31
CA ASP A 382 -43.23 23.44 -9.26
C ASP A 382 -43.32 22.29 -8.23
N SER A 383 -44.43 22.17 -7.49
CA SER A 383 -44.56 21.19 -6.41
C SER A 383 -44.92 19.77 -6.90
N PRO A 384 -44.30 18.72 -6.33
CA PRO A 384 -44.67 17.33 -6.59
C PRO A 384 -46.09 16.97 -6.10
N LEU A 385 -46.79 17.88 -5.41
CA LEU A 385 -48.18 17.72 -4.96
C LEU A 385 -49.22 17.79 -6.10
N GLY A 386 -48.81 18.10 -7.34
CA GLY A 386 -49.66 17.95 -8.53
C GLY A 386 -50.64 19.10 -8.79
N PHE A 387 -50.31 20.32 -8.35
CA PHE A 387 -51.17 21.52 -8.51
C PHE A 387 -51.00 22.25 -9.86
N SER A 388 -50.29 21.67 -10.83
CA SER A 388 -49.91 22.28 -12.11
C SER A 388 -51.09 22.72 -13.01
N ASN A 389 -52.34 22.35 -12.67
CA ASN A 389 -53.56 22.63 -13.43
C ASN A 389 -54.63 23.40 -12.62
N MET A 390 -54.23 24.24 -11.66
CA MET A 390 -55.20 25.07 -10.91
C MET A 390 -55.71 26.26 -11.75
N ASP A 391 -57.03 26.36 -11.94
CA ASP A 391 -57.68 27.51 -12.57
C ASP A 391 -57.37 28.82 -11.82
N GLN A 392 -57.10 29.93 -12.55
CA GLN A 392 -56.73 31.23 -11.98
C GLN A 392 -57.71 31.77 -10.93
N ASP A 393 -59.00 31.42 -11.02
CA ASP A 393 -60.02 31.82 -10.04
C ASP A 393 -59.87 31.13 -8.68
N ASN A 394 -59.20 29.97 -8.62
CA ASN A 394 -58.92 29.25 -7.37
C ASN A 394 -57.62 29.70 -6.70
N LEU A 395 -56.72 30.38 -7.41
CA LEU A 395 -55.50 30.97 -6.83
C LEU A 395 -55.77 32.26 -6.04
N HIS A 396 -56.92 32.90 -6.27
CA HIS A 396 -57.32 34.16 -5.62
C HIS A 396 -58.22 33.98 -4.39
N ARG A 397 -58.66 32.75 -4.10
CA ARG A 397 -59.44 32.39 -2.90
C ARG A 397 -58.53 31.77 -1.86
#